data_AF-A0A327HDX0-F1
#
_entry.id   AF-A0A327HDX0-F1
#
_cell.length_a   1.000
_cell.length_b   1.000
_cell.length_c   1.000
_cell.angle_alpha   90.00
_cell.angle_beta   90.00
_cell.angle_gamma   90.00
#
_symmetry.space_group_name_H-M   'P 1'
#
loop_
_entity.id
_entity.type
_entity.pdbx_description
1 polymer ?
#
loop_
_entity_poly.entity_id
_entity_poly.type
_entity_poly.pdbx_seq_one_letter_code
_entity_poly.pdbx_strand_id
1 'polypeptide(L)'
;MVGDLVDRAITSPINDLMGGYYVFLRRLLLPAIFILIFLLVFDISNGSSVLAAIITGGSLGPVLLLEQWFIIRLAESNAPQNPEKS
;
A
#
# COMPACT_ATOMS: atom_id res chain seq x y z
N MET A 1 23.90 5.99 -0.76
CA MET A 1 22.97 5.79 -1.89
C MET A 1 21.72 4.97 -1.53
N VAL A 2 21.81 3.71 -1.10
CA VAL A 2 20.63 2.96 -0.61
C VAL A 2 20.15 3.49 0.74
N GLY A 3 21.08 3.85 1.63
CA GLY A 3 20.78 4.49 2.91
C GLY A 3 19.97 5.79 2.77
N ASP A 4 20.31 6.64 1.79
CA ASP A 4 19.62 7.92 1.58
C ASP A 4 18.18 7.75 1.07
N LEU A 5 17.90 6.71 0.27
CA LEU A 5 16.53 6.37 -0.12
C LEU A 5 15.71 5.85 1.06
N VAL A 6 16.34 5.06 1.94
CA VAL A 6 15.71 4.55 3.16
C VAL A 6 15.47 5.68 4.15
N ASP A 7 16.45 6.57 4.37
CA ASP A 7 16.32 7.75 5.24
C ASP A 7 15.23 8.69 4.73
N ARG A 8 15.15 8.89 3.41
CA ARG A 8 14.10 9.70 2.79
C ARG A 8 12.72 9.05 2.86
N ALA A 9 12.64 7.71 2.90
CA ALA A 9 11.40 6.98 3.13
C ALA A 9 10.97 7.02 4.62
N ILE A 10 11.91 7.10 5.55
CA ILE A 10 11.66 7.17 7.01
C ILE A 10 11.29 8.60 7.44
N THR A 11 11.94 9.62 6.86
CA THR A 11 11.68 11.06 7.13
C THR A 11 10.55 11.65 6.31
N SER A 12 9.96 10.86 5.41
CA SER A 12 8.78 11.24 4.65
C SER A 12 7.56 11.35 5.57
N PRO A 13 6.68 12.36 5.41
CA PRO A 13 5.44 12.53 6.19
C PRO A 13 4.50 11.32 6.18
N ILE A 14 4.78 10.32 5.34
CA ILE A 14 4.15 8.99 5.30
C ILE A 14 4.30 8.22 6.62
N ASN A 15 5.39 8.42 7.35
CA ASN A 15 5.57 7.75 8.64
C ASN A 15 4.71 8.37 9.75
N ASP A 16 4.44 9.68 9.68
CA ASP A 16 3.57 10.39 10.64
C ASP A 16 2.08 10.15 10.38
N LEU A 17 1.70 9.71 9.17
CA LEU A 17 0.31 9.45 8.77
C LEU A 17 -0.40 8.38 9.63
N MET A 18 0.32 7.51 10.34
CA MET A 18 -0.24 6.57 11.35
C MET A 18 0.59 6.53 12.65
N GLY A 19 1.23 7.64 13.03
CA GLY A 19 2.02 7.72 14.27
C GLY A 19 3.22 6.75 14.32
N GLY A 20 3.88 6.51 13.18
CA GLY A 20 5.05 5.64 13.05
C GLY A 20 4.73 4.16 12.78
N TYR A 21 3.47 3.72 12.91
CA TYR A 21 3.07 2.32 12.69
C TYR A 21 2.87 1.93 11.22
N TYR A 22 2.92 2.91 10.32
CA TYR A 22 2.61 2.72 8.91
C TYR A 22 3.46 1.61 8.25
N VAL A 23 4.77 1.57 8.52
CA VAL A 23 5.67 0.55 7.95
C VAL A 23 5.34 -0.86 8.45
N PHE A 24 4.93 -0.98 9.71
CA PHE A 24 4.52 -2.26 10.29
C PHE A 24 3.18 -2.73 9.72
N LEU A 25 2.18 -1.84 9.71
CA LEU A 25 0.88 -2.12 9.09
C LEU A 25 1.07 -2.49 7.61
N ARG A 26 1.88 -1.77 6.86
CA ARG A 26 2.14 -2.07 5.45
C ARG A 26 2.69 -3.48 5.24
N ARG A 27 3.64 -3.92 6.07
CA ARG A 27 4.22 -5.26 5.99
C ARG A 27 3.26 -6.39 6.41
N LEU A 28 2.18 -6.07 7.12
CA LEU A 28 1.15 -7.03 7.53
C LEU A 28 -0.04 -7.02 6.56
N LEU A 29 -0.49 -5.83 6.17
CA LEU A 29 -1.71 -5.57 5.43
C LEU A 29 -1.53 -5.87 3.94
N LEU A 30 -0.37 -5.55 3.37
CA LEU A 30 -0.05 -5.86 1.97
C LEU A 30 -0.06 -7.37 1.70
N PRO A 31 0.69 -8.23 2.43
CA PRO A 31 0.58 -9.67 2.22
C PRO A 31 -0.80 -10.22 2.59
N ALA A 32 -1.49 -9.68 3.60
CA ALA A 32 -2.86 -10.10 3.91
C ALA A 32 -3.83 -9.84 2.74
N ILE A 33 -3.76 -8.68 2.08
CA ILE A 33 -4.56 -8.38 0.89
C ILE A 33 -4.27 -9.38 -0.22
N PHE A 34 -3.00 -9.71 -0.48
CA PHE A 34 -2.65 -10.69 -1.50
C PHE A 34 -3.21 -12.09 -1.21
N ILE A 35 -3.18 -12.51 0.06
CA ILE A 35 -3.80 -13.78 0.48
C ILE A 35 -5.31 -13.75 0.25
N LEU A 36 -5.99 -12.64 0.58
CA LEU A 36 -7.43 -12.49 0.37
C LEU A 36 -7.79 -12.52 -1.12
N ILE A 37 -7.03 -11.81 -1.97
CA ILE A 37 -7.22 -11.84 -3.42
C ILE A 37 -7.00 -13.26 -3.95
N PHE A 38 -5.95 -13.95 -3.49
CA PHE A 38 -5.67 -15.32 -3.90
C PHE A 38 -6.82 -16.27 -3.54
N LEU A 39 -7.31 -16.22 -2.31
CA LEU A 39 -8.41 -17.06 -1.84
C LEU A 39 -9.71 -16.77 -2.62
N LEU A 40 -10.01 -15.49 -2.87
CA LEU A 40 -11.17 -15.09 -3.65
C LEU A 40 -11.10 -15.63 -5.08
N VAL A 41 -9.96 -15.46 -5.75
CA VAL A 41 -9.80 -15.95 -7.13
C VAL A 41 -9.77 -17.48 -7.17
N PHE A 42 -9.21 -18.12 -6.15
CA PHE A 42 -9.22 -19.58 -6.02
C PHE A 42 -10.64 -20.14 -5.93
N ASP A 43 -11.50 -19.50 -5.13
CA ASP A 43 -12.91 -19.87 -5.00
C ASP A 43 -13.67 -19.69 -6.32
N ILE A 44 -13.51 -18.52 -6.97
CA ILE A 44 -14.12 -18.23 -8.28
C ILE A 44 -13.62 -19.18 -9.38
N SER A 45 -12.36 -19.61 -9.30
CA SER A 45 -11.72 -20.49 -10.30
C SER A 45 -12.00 -21.97 -10.07
N ASN A 46 -12.99 -22.33 -9.24
CA ASN A 46 -13.34 -23.71 -8.87
C ASN A 46 -12.14 -24.51 -8.33
N GLY A 47 -11.30 -23.87 -7.53
CA GLY A 47 -10.12 -24.50 -6.93
C GLY A 47 -8.91 -24.66 -7.86
N SER A 48 -8.91 -23.99 -9.02
CA SER A 48 -7.72 -23.93 -9.89
C SER A 48 -6.65 -23.01 -9.29
N SER A 49 -5.65 -23.62 -8.65
CA SER A 49 -4.51 -22.92 -8.04
C SER A 49 -3.64 -22.18 -9.05
N VAL A 50 -3.53 -22.69 -10.28
CA VAL A 50 -2.74 -22.08 -11.36
C VAL A 50 -3.37 -20.77 -11.82
N LEU A 51 -4.69 -20.76 -12.05
CA LEU A 51 -5.41 -19.54 -12.45
C LEU A 51 -5.38 -18.49 -11.33
N ALA A 52 -5.57 -18.93 -10.09
CA ALA A 52 -5.48 -18.06 -8.92
C ALA A 52 -4.09 -17.40 -8.79
N ALA A 53 -3.01 -18.17 -9.00
CA ALA A 53 -1.65 -17.65 -8.93
C ALA A 53 -1.36 -16.64 -10.06
N ILE A 54 -1.81 -16.92 -11.30
CA ILE A 54 -1.61 -16.02 -12.44
C ILE A 54 -2.32 -14.69 -12.22
N ILE A 55 -3.59 -14.72 -11.80
CA ILE A 55 -4.39 -13.51 -11.60
C ILE A 55 -3.87 -12.72 -10.39
N THR A 56 -3.56 -13.40 -9.28
CA THR A 56 -3.01 -12.74 -8.08
C THR A 56 -1.64 -12.15 -8.36
N GLY A 57 -0.75 -12.89 -9.04
CA GLY A 57 0.55 -12.38 -9.47
C GLY A 57 0.44 -11.21 -10.46
N GLY A 58 -0.51 -11.27 -11.39
CA GLY A 58 -0.81 -10.16 -12.31
C GLY A 58 -1.33 -8.90 -11.61
N SER A 59 -2.06 -9.07 -10.50
CA SER A 59 -2.55 -7.95 -9.69
C SER A 59 -1.49 -7.24 -8.85
N LEU A 60 -0.26 -7.78 -8.74
CA LEU A 60 0.83 -7.17 -7.97
C LEU A 60 1.10 -5.73 -8.42
N GLY A 61 1.19 -5.48 -9.73
CA GLY A 61 1.45 -4.15 -10.27
C GLY A 61 0.34 -3.13 -9.93
N PRO A 62 -0.92 -3.39 -10.31
CA PRO A 62 -2.04 -2.50 -10.02
C PRO A 62 -2.23 -2.21 -8.53
N VAL A 63 -2.10 -3.21 -7.66
CA VAL A 63 -2.28 -3.05 -6.21
C VAL A 63 -1.21 -2.12 -5.62
N LEU A 64 0.05 -2.25 -6.06
CA LEU A 64 1.13 -1.37 -5.61
C LEU A 64 0.96 0.07 -6.11
N LEU A 65 0.45 0.27 -7.32
CA LEU A 65 0.14 1.61 -7.83
C LEU A 65 -1.01 2.27 -7.06
N LEU A 66 -2.06 1.51 -6.73
CA LEU A 66 -3.17 1.98 -5.91
C LEU A 66 -2.72 2.35 -4.49
N GLU A 67 -1.83 1.56 -3.89
CA GLU A 67 -1.20 1.88 -2.61
C GLU A 67 -0.52 3.25 -2.67
N GLN A 68 0.33 3.48 -3.68
CA GLN A 68 1.02 4.78 -3.84
C GLN A 68 0.04 5.94 -4.05
N TRP A 69 -1.00 5.74 -4.87
CA TRP A 69 -2.00 6.77 -5.11
C TRP A 69 -2.77 7.14 -3.84
N PHE A 70 -3.16 6.14 -3.04
CA PHE A 70 -3.85 6.35 -1.77
C PHE A 70 -2.97 7.13 -0.79
N ILE A 71 -1.69 6.80 -0.69
CA ILE A 71 -0.74 7.53 0.15
C ILE A 71 -0.63 9.00 -0.28
N ILE A 72 -0.51 9.27 -1.58
CA ILE A 72 -0.41 10.64 -2.10
C ILE A 72 -1.66 11.43 -1.74
N ARG A 73 -2.85 10.86 -1.94
CA ARG A 73 -4.13 11.50 -1.59
C ARG A 73 -4.28 11.75 -0.09
N LEU A 74 -3.83 10.81 0.73
CA LEU A 74 -3.87 10.94 2.18
C LEU A 74 -2.85 11.98 2.69
N ALA A 75 -1.70 12.09 2.03
CA ALA A 75 -0.71 13.14 2.32
C ALA A 75 -1.22 14.53 1.92
N GLU A 76 -1.92 14.64 0.78
CA GLU A 76 -2.60 15.87 0.35
C GLU A 76 -3.68 16.31 1.36
N SER A 77 -4.47 15.37 1.90
CA SER A 77 -5.55 15.69 2.84
C SER A 77 -5.07 16.04 4.25
N ASN A 78 -3.91 15.51 4.68
CA ASN A 78 -3.29 15.81 5.97
C ASN A 78 -2.33 17.00 5.93
N ALA A 79 -2.14 17.64 4.77
CA ALA A 79 -1.42 18.91 4.71
C ALA A 79 -2.13 19.95 5.59
N PRO A 80 -1.42 20.67 6.48
CA PRO A 80 -2.05 21.66 7.34
C PRO A 80 -2.75 22.71 6.47
N GLN A 81 -4.06 22.88 6.65
CA GLN A 81 -4.74 24.08 6.18
C GLN A 81 -4.09 25.26 6.89
N ASN A 82 -3.22 25.99 6.22
CA ASN A 82 -2.69 27.25 6.72
C ASN A 82 -3.88 28.21 6.91
N PRO A 83 -4.26 28.56 8.16
CA PRO A 83 -5.29 29.54 8.39
C PRO A 83 -4.63 30.92 8.33
N GLU A 84 -4.40 31.46 7.13
CA GLU A 84 -4.32 32.91 6.96
C GLU A 84 -4.33 33.30 5.48
N LYS A 85 -5.50 33.72 5.02
CA LYS A 85 -5.56 34.99 4.30
C LYS A 85 -6.83 35.72 4.74
N SER A 86 -6.68 36.46 5.84
CA SER A 86 -7.47 37.66 6.13
C SER A 86 -7.21 38.72 5.08
#